data_AF-A0A183NSN8-F1
#
_entry.id   AF-A0A183NSN8-F1
#
_cell.length_a   1.000
_cell.length_b   1.000
_cell.length_c   1.000
_cell.angle_alpha   90.00
_cell.angle_beta   90.00
_cell.angle_gamma   90.00
#
_symmetry.space_group_name_H-M   'P 1'
#
loop_
_entity.id
_entity.type
_entity.pdbx_description
1 polymer ?
#
loop_
_entity_poly.entity_id
_entity_poly.type
_entity_poly.pdbx_seq_one_letter_code
_entity_poly.pdbx_strand_id
1 'polypeptide(L)'
;MFLFAVIRRGPGQDPQCADPLINSVDKFPDTSFSSSSVWKNATDFQPFRARLTEVYGSNEHTSGYAWCPNTHVEDGLREWIQAEFSHLVIISVIFTAGRGDGNKISNTLF
;
A
#
# COMPACT_ATOMS: atom_id res chain seq x y z
N MET A 1 -17.95 29.66 4.92
CA MET A 1 -16.50 29.95 4.84
C MET A 1 -15.80 28.90 5.68
N PHE A 2 -15.25 27.85 5.05
CA PHE A 2 -14.51 26.81 5.76
C PHE A 2 -13.04 27.22 5.81
N LEU A 3 -12.51 27.35 7.03
CA LEU A 3 -11.10 27.64 7.27
C LEU A 3 -10.33 26.32 7.14
N PHE A 4 -9.64 26.09 6.04
CA PHE A 4 -8.64 25.01 6.00
C PHE A 4 -7.43 25.48 6.81
N ALA A 5 -7.24 24.92 8.01
CA ALA A 5 -6.02 25.13 8.77
C ALA A 5 -4.88 24.42 8.04
N VAL A 6 -3.84 25.16 7.65
CA VAL A 6 -2.58 24.56 7.17
C VAL A 6 -1.86 23.97 8.39
N ILE A 7 -2.06 22.68 8.64
CA ILE A 7 -1.36 21.96 9.69
C ILE A 7 0.06 21.65 9.19
N ARG A 8 1.05 22.42 9.65
CA ARG A 8 2.46 22.06 9.49
C ARG A 8 2.84 21.10 10.60
N ARG A 9 2.95 19.81 10.28
CA ARG A 9 3.55 18.83 11.20
C ARG A 9 5.07 18.97 11.11
N GLY A 10 5.72 19.03 12.27
CA GLY A 10 7.19 19.02 12.35
C GLY A 10 7.77 17.70 11.82
N PRO A 11 9.11 17.52 11.88
CA PRO A 11 9.73 16.25 11.52
C PRO A 11 9.09 15.08 12.31
N GLY A 12 9.04 13.91 11.67
CA GLY A 12 8.52 12.68 12.28
C GLY A 12 9.25 12.33 13.58
N GLN A 13 8.68 11.41 14.38
CA GLN A 13 9.27 11.06 15.67
C GLN A 13 10.61 10.35 15.52
N ASP A 14 10.80 9.61 14.41
CA ASP A 14 12.09 9.04 14.07
C ASP A 14 13.01 10.09 13.40
N PRO A 15 14.15 10.44 14.02
CA PRO A 15 15.12 11.36 13.43
C PRO A 15 15.74 10.85 12.11
N GLN A 16 15.60 9.56 11.80
CA GLN A 16 16.10 8.92 10.58
C GLN A 16 15.06 8.86 9.46
N CYS A 17 13.83 9.36 9.66
CA CYS A 17 12.75 9.28 8.67
C CYS A 17 12.49 7.82 8.22
N ALA A 18 12.45 6.89 9.18
CA ALA A 18 12.21 5.47 8.94
C ALA A 18 10.86 4.97 9.51
N ASP A 19 10.04 5.87 10.07
CA ASP A 19 8.70 5.54 10.56
C ASP A 19 7.82 4.98 9.41
N PRO A 20 7.18 3.81 9.59
CA PRO A 20 6.31 3.24 8.56
C PRO A 20 5.04 4.08 8.41
N LEU A 21 4.83 4.64 7.21
CA LEU A 21 3.72 5.53 6.91
C LEU A 21 2.38 4.81 6.69
N ILE A 22 2.41 3.54 6.26
CA ILE A 22 1.24 2.71 5.94
C ILE A 22 1.26 1.47 6.84
N ASN A 23 1.07 1.65 8.15
CA ASN A 23 1.29 0.60 9.16
C ASN A 23 -0.01 -0.03 9.72
N SER A 24 -1.07 0.75 9.91
CA SER A 24 -2.33 0.28 10.49
C SER A 24 -3.53 1.03 9.92
N VAL A 25 -4.72 0.44 10.07
CA VAL A 25 -6.00 1.05 9.66
C VAL A 25 -6.23 2.37 10.39
N ASP A 26 -5.89 2.45 11.68
CA ASP A 26 -6.14 3.66 12.48
C ASP A 26 -5.30 4.86 12.04
N LYS A 27 -4.07 4.61 11.56
CA LYS A 27 -3.15 5.68 11.12
C LYS A 27 -3.26 5.97 9.63
N PHE A 28 -3.57 4.95 8.83
CA PHE A 28 -3.73 5.05 7.39
C PHE A 28 -4.96 4.23 6.98
N PRO A 29 -6.16 4.84 6.92
CA PRO A 29 -7.41 4.11 6.74
C PRO A 29 -7.51 3.47 5.37
N ASP A 30 -8.34 2.43 5.25
CA ASP A 30 -8.52 1.69 3.98
C ASP A 30 -9.03 2.59 2.84
N THR A 31 -9.76 3.65 3.18
CA THR A 31 -10.25 4.66 2.23
C THR A 31 -9.15 5.52 1.63
N SER A 32 -7.94 5.53 2.21
CA SER A 32 -6.78 6.22 1.66
C SER A 32 -6.11 5.44 0.53
N PHE A 33 -6.60 4.25 0.21
CA PHE A 33 -6.14 3.48 -0.93
C PHE A 33 -7.12 3.57 -2.10
N SER A 34 -6.56 3.69 -3.30
CA SER A 34 -7.30 3.55 -4.55
C SER A 34 -6.45 2.78 -5.56
N SER A 35 -7.08 2.31 -6.63
CA SER A 35 -6.39 1.64 -7.72
C SER A 35 -7.13 1.85 -9.04
N SER A 36 -6.44 1.57 -10.14
CA SER A 36 -7.02 1.52 -11.49
C SER A 36 -8.17 0.52 -11.59
N SER A 37 -7.97 -0.67 -11.03
CA SER A 37 -8.91 -1.77 -11.08
C SER A 37 -8.66 -2.79 -9.95
N VAL A 38 -9.57 -3.76 -9.82
CA VAL A 38 -9.48 -4.86 -8.86
C VAL A 38 -9.96 -6.15 -9.52
N TRP A 39 -9.18 -7.22 -9.41
CA TRP A 39 -9.51 -8.55 -9.93
C TRP A 39 -10.87 -9.02 -9.45
N LYS A 40 -11.81 -9.17 -10.40
CA LYS A 40 -13.20 -9.60 -10.14
C LYS A 40 -13.93 -8.77 -9.08
N ASN A 41 -13.45 -7.56 -8.80
CA ASN A 41 -13.92 -6.74 -7.68
C ASN A 41 -13.94 -7.48 -6.32
N ALA A 42 -13.06 -8.47 -6.12
CA ALA A 42 -13.07 -9.30 -4.92
C ALA A 42 -12.45 -8.59 -3.72
N THR A 43 -13.04 -8.77 -2.53
CA THR A 43 -12.58 -8.17 -1.25
C THR A 43 -11.13 -8.52 -0.90
N ASP A 44 -10.69 -9.70 -1.32
CA ASP A 44 -9.33 -10.21 -1.06
C ASP A 44 -8.25 -9.52 -1.89
N PHE A 45 -8.67 -8.80 -2.95
CA PHE A 45 -7.79 -8.12 -3.90
C PHE A 45 -7.92 -6.59 -3.91
N GLN A 46 -8.70 -6.06 -2.98
CA GLN A 46 -8.90 -4.62 -2.83
C GLN A 46 -7.59 -3.90 -2.51
N PRO A 47 -7.44 -2.60 -2.87
CA PRO A 47 -6.17 -1.91 -2.79
C PRO A 47 -5.63 -1.78 -1.36
N PHE A 48 -6.49 -1.71 -0.34
CA PHE A 48 -6.07 -1.70 1.06
C PHE A 48 -5.38 -3.01 1.51
N ARG A 49 -5.50 -4.10 0.75
CA ARG A 49 -4.77 -5.36 0.99
C ARG A 49 -3.28 -5.25 0.66
N ALA A 50 -2.83 -4.15 0.06
CA ALA A 50 -1.40 -3.86 -0.13
C ALA A 50 -0.68 -3.41 1.15
N ARG A 51 -1.40 -3.17 2.26
CA ARG A 51 -0.78 -2.81 3.55
C ARG A 51 0.09 -3.97 4.06
N LEU A 52 1.40 -3.76 4.10
CA LEU A 52 2.35 -4.69 4.71
C LEU A 52 2.43 -4.45 6.22
N THR A 53 1.89 -5.38 7.01
CA THR A 53 1.90 -5.29 8.48
C THR A 53 3.20 -5.81 9.09
N GLU A 54 3.98 -6.61 8.38
CA GLU A 54 5.25 -7.20 8.84
C GLU A 54 6.32 -7.12 7.75
N VAL A 55 7.09 -6.03 7.69
CA VAL A 55 8.15 -5.85 6.68
C VAL A 55 9.42 -6.68 7.00
N TYR A 56 9.62 -7.04 8.27
CA TYR A 56 10.83 -7.73 8.77
C TYR A 56 10.54 -9.09 9.42
N GLY A 57 9.34 -9.65 9.23
CA GLY A 57 8.99 -10.98 9.71
C GLY A 57 9.64 -12.07 8.85
N SER A 58 10.18 -13.12 9.46
CA SER A 58 10.68 -14.31 8.75
C SER A 58 9.56 -15.17 8.14
N ASN A 59 8.31 -14.77 8.33
CA ASN A 59 7.15 -15.49 7.83
C ASN A 59 6.85 -14.96 6.44
N GLU A 60 6.93 -15.86 5.47
CA GLU A 60 6.39 -15.66 4.13
C GLU A 60 4.98 -15.04 4.28
N HIS A 61 4.69 -13.94 3.58
CA HIS A 61 3.37 -13.32 3.62
C HIS A 61 2.34 -14.26 2.97
N THR A 62 1.88 -15.25 3.73
CA THR A 62 0.93 -16.31 3.32
C THR A 62 -0.52 -15.88 3.54
N SER A 63 -0.79 -14.58 3.62
CA SER A 63 -2.13 -14.09 3.90
C SER A 63 -3.12 -14.40 2.77
N GLY A 64 -2.64 -14.78 1.58
CA GLY A 64 -3.46 -14.95 0.39
C GLY A 64 -4.06 -13.63 -0.12
N TYR A 65 -3.78 -12.51 0.55
CA TYR A 65 -4.30 -11.17 0.26
C TYR A 65 -3.18 -10.27 -0.25
N ALA A 66 -3.47 -9.53 -1.31
CA ALA A 66 -2.67 -8.44 -1.84
C ALA A 66 -3.58 -7.62 -2.75
N TRP A 67 -3.20 -6.41 -3.14
CA TRP A 67 -3.88 -5.80 -4.28
C TRP A 67 -3.59 -6.63 -5.54
N CYS A 68 -4.62 -6.92 -6.34
CA CYS A 68 -4.46 -7.52 -7.66
C CYS A 68 -5.31 -6.77 -8.68
N PRO A 69 -4.72 -6.26 -9.78
CA PRO A 69 -5.47 -5.59 -10.82
C PRO A 69 -6.36 -6.57 -11.61
N ASN A 70 -7.33 -6.03 -12.33
CA ASN A 70 -8.29 -6.83 -13.11
C ASN A 70 -7.71 -7.39 -14.41
N THR A 71 -6.61 -6.81 -14.89
CA THR A 71 -5.87 -7.26 -16.07
C THR A 71 -4.39 -7.39 -15.75
N HIS A 72 -3.66 -8.16 -16.55
CA HIS A 72 -2.21 -8.27 -16.41
C HIS A 72 -1.55 -6.91 -16.66
N VAL A 73 -0.58 -6.54 -15.82
CA VAL A 73 0.05 -5.21 -15.88
C VAL A 73 0.89 -5.03 -17.15
N GLU A 74 1.46 -6.12 -17.67
CA GLU A 74 2.22 -6.13 -18.93
C GLU A 74 1.36 -5.72 -20.14
N ASP A 75 0.04 -5.82 -20.04
CA ASP A 75 -0.90 -5.37 -21.07
C ASP A 75 -1.07 -3.84 -21.02
N GLY A 76 -0.06 -3.13 -21.53
CA GLY A 76 -0.11 -1.69 -21.74
C GLY A 76 0.26 -0.83 -20.53
N LEU A 77 0.69 -1.43 -19.42
CA LEU A 77 1.26 -0.74 -18.24
C LEU A 77 0.31 0.33 -17.65
N ARG A 78 -0.99 0.02 -17.61
CA ARG A 78 -2.04 0.96 -17.18
C ARG A 78 -2.53 0.75 -15.75
N GLU A 79 -2.13 -0.36 -15.14
CA GLU A 79 -2.55 -0.70 -13.80
C GLU A 79 -1.70 0.04 -12.76
N TRP A 80 -2.37 0.56 -11.75
CA TRP A 80 -1.72 1.32 -10.68
C TRP A 80 -2.48 1.15 -9.37
N ILE A 81 -1.74 1.29 -8.28
CA ILE A 81 -2.27 1.46 -6.93
C ILE A 81 -1.76 2.78 -6.38
N GLN A 82 -2.60 3.46 -5.61
CA GLN A 82 -2.32 4.76 -5.03
C GLN A 82 -2.63 4.76 -3.54
N ALA A 83 -1.74 5.40 -2.78
CA ALA A 83 -1.90 5.70 -1.37
C ALA A 83 -1.96 7.22 -1.20
N GLU A 84 -3.07 7.75 -0.69
CA GLU A 84 -3.29 9.18 -0.49
C GLU A 84 -2.99 9.59 0.95
N PHE A 85 -1.99 10.45 1.11
CA PHE A 85 -1.65 11.05 2.40
C PHE A 85 -2.42 12.37 2.58
N SER A 86 -3.03 12.54 3.76
CA SER A 86 -3.78 13.74 4.11
C SER A 86 -2.93 15.01 4.28
N HIS A 87 -1.60 14.87 4.23
CA HIS A 87 -0.64 15.93 4.40
C HIS A 87 0.64 15.59 3.62
N LEU A 88 1.48 16.61 3.40
CA LEU A 88 2.78 16.42 2.78
C LEU A 88 3.64 15.52 3.67
N VAL A 89 4.16 14.44 3.09
CA VAL A 89 5.08 13.50 3.74
C VAL A 89 6.37 13.38 2.94
N ILE A 90 7.46 13.05 3.61
CA ILE A 90 8.71 12.65 2.98
C ILE A 90 8.71 11.13 2.93
N ILE A 91 8.93 10.57 1.73
CA ILE A 91 9.07 9.13 1.52
C ILE A 91 10.55 8.85 1.24
N SER A 92 11.18 8.09 2.12
CA SER A 92 12.59 7.71 2.02
C SER A 92 12.77 6.35 1.34
N VAL A 93 11.88 5.39 1.62
CA VAL A 93 11.96 4.00 1.15
C VAL A 93 10.56 3.47 0.85
N ILE A 94 10.45 2.62 -0.16
CA ILE A 94 9.24 1.87 -0.49
C ILE A 94 9.58 0.38 -0.41
N PHE A 95 8.78 -0.38 0.35
CA PHE A 95 8.85 -1.84 0.40
C PHE A 95 7.66 -2.43 -0.36
N THR A 96 7.92 -3.46 -1.15
CA THR A 96 6.91 -4.18 -1.93
C THR A 96 7.04 -5.67 -1.67
N ALA A 97 5.91 -6.36 -1.57
CA ALA A 97 5.87 -7.81 -1.53
C ALA A 97 4.80 -8.33 -2.51
N GLY A 98 5.09 -9.48 -3.12
CA GLY A 98 4.09 -10.22 -3.88
C GLY A 98 3.14 -10.98 -2.95
N ARG A 99 2.09 -11.55 -3.55
CA ARG A 99 1.16 -12.44 -2.85
C ARG A 99 1.70 -13.87 -2.86
N GLY A 100 1.98 -14.45 -1.70
CA GLY A 100 2.29 -15.86 -1.57
C GLY A 100 1.01 -16.70 -1.51
N ASP A 101 0.86 -17.69 -2.40
CA ASP A 101 -0.26 -18.65 -2.40
C ASP A 101 0.19 -20.10 -2.19
N GLY A 102 1.39 -20.30 -1.65
CA GLY A 102 1.99 -21.62 -1.46
C GLY A 102 2.47 -22.27 -2.76
N ASN A 103 2.39 -21.59 -3.91
CA ASN A 103 2.83 -22.14 -5.19
C ASN A 103 3.60 -21.09 -6.01
N LYS A 104 4.93 -21.14 -5.94
CA LYS A 104 5.90 -20.36 -6.74
C LYS A 104 5.62 -18.86 -6.86
N ILE A 105 6.44 -18.09 -6.16
CA ILE A 105 6.60 -16.63 -6.27
C ILE A 105 6.57 -16.20 -7.74
N SER A 106 5.45 -15.64 -8.20
CA SER A 106 5.42 -14.86 -9.42
C SER A 106 6.11 -13.54 -9.10
N ASN A 107 7.37 -13.39 -9.50
CA ASN A 107 8.09 -12.12 -9.46
C ASN A 107 7.56 -11.16 -10.54
N THR A 108 6.24 -11.02 -10.64
CA THR A 108 5.65 -9.89 -11.34
C THR A 108 5.54 -8.81 -10.29
N LEU A 109 6.53 -7.92 -10.29
CA LEU A 109 6.32 -6.61 -9.69
C LEU A 109 5.14 -6.00 -10.44
N PHE A 110 4.12 -5.62 -9.67
CA PHE A 110 2.75 -5.21 -10.05
C PHE A 110 1.77 -6.34 -10.35
#